data_AF-A0A353P1B5-F1
#
_entry.id   AF-A0A353P1B5-F1
#
_cell.length_a   1.000
_cell.length_b   1.000
_cell.length_c   1.000
_cell.angle_alpha   90.00
_cell.angle_beta   90.00
_cell.angle_gamma   90.00
#
_symmetry.space_group_name_H-M   'P 1'
#
loop_
_entity.id
_entity.type
_entity.pdbx_description
1 polymer ?
#
loop_
_entity_poly.entity_id
_entity_poly.type
_entity_poly.pdbx_seq_one_letter_code
_entity_poly.pdbx_strand_id
1 'polypeptide(L)'
;MKTHKQYAFLSIVLIFLASASCSADQYWDGGGSNDLYTNSANWDYDTLPAYEERILLQEPNGLILVQTGNNLTPRKILGPVYNDDVTTTMTFTGGSLTNTSYWIAAQSNGGKGVINVTGSTCDIYTRDLVLGQNGGSALLNISAGLVEVYGTGSGLGLIVPGDSSSKAVVKITGGELYANQLTMYDGGLINIMGTGVFTMPGDKRSLLNGYISGRKIIAECGGATVQVSYNGAETTLTSAGGITHNIAAHDDAYFYGWPANEGIWKWGNEIVVGFSRANYLYNPNGHSYTGDFITMQAYSSDGGANWTLQYPSQLNDLTILPKHSTALNLTYPDFAFKVRNYRYWYSYDKAATWNGPYEMPTWGWPARSRTDYIVNSSSSMKLFLVSEVGPDDDIIIDRPFCAETSDGCLNFSTLNWITPSPHTDWGVNNYYTMPSTVKIDSSTYISAIRKRDRNDVDGDGNIEPADGDFDKKYIDIYRTTNGGSTWSRIAQDVVVGQWNPPSMIKLADGRICLTYGYRGAPIGIRAKISSNNGVTWGTEKILRSDGDNWDIGYPRTVQRTDGKVVTVYYYSTLEIPEQHIAATIWTP
;
A
#
# COMPACT_ATOMS: atom_id res chain seq x y z
N MET A 1 101.59 -12.80 -5.68
CA MET A 1 101.03 -14.04 -5.12
C MET A 1 100.44 -13.71 -3.74
N LYS A 2 99.14 -13.99 -3.55
CA LYS A 2 98.31 -13.78 -2.34
C LYS A 2 97.99 -12.34 -1.92
N THR A 3 96.72 -11.96 -2.09
CA THR A 3 96.02 -10.92 -1.32
C THR A 3 94.69 -11.48 -0.81
N HIS A 4 94.36 -11.10 0.42
CA HIS A 4 93.22 -11.56 1.23
C HIS A 4 91.85 -11.23 0.64
N LYS A 5 90.87 -12.10 0.88
CA LYS A 5 89.47 -11.69 1.07
C LYS A 5 88.82 -12.48 2.21
N GLN A 6 88.31 -11.72 3.17
CA GLN A 6 87.44 -12.13 4.27
C GLN A 6 86.07 -12.55 3.72
N TYR A 7 85.44 -13.55 4.32
CA TYR A 7 84.01 -13.81 4.17
C TYR A 7 83.35 -13.70 5.54
N ALA A 8 82.43 -12.75 5.65
CA ALA A 8 81.60 -12.49 6.81
C ALA A 8 80.50 -13.57 6.91
N PHE A 9 80.27 -14.08 8.12
CA PHE A 9 79.11 -14.90 8.45
C PHE A 9 77.86 -14.02 8.47
N LEU A 10 76.89 -14.34 7.61
CA LEU A 10 75.56 -13.73 7.62
C LEU A 10 74.61 -14.68 8.38
N SER A 11 74.31 -14.34 9.63
CA SER A 11 73.29 -15.04 10.43
C SER A 11 71.90 -14.63 9.94
N ILE A 12 71.18 -15.56 9.29
CA ILE A 12 69.77 -15.37 8.95
C ILE A 12 68.94 -15.66 10.20
N VAL A 13 68.45 -14.60 10.84
CA VAL A 13 67.40 -14.67 11.87
C VAL A 13 66.07 -14.80 11.13
N LEU A 14 65.46 -15.98 11.17
CA LEU A 14 64.06 -16.17 10.74
C LEU A 14 63.15 -15.51 11.77
N ILE A 15 62.61 -14.34 11.42
CA ILE A 15 61.50 -13.72 12.15
C ILE A 15 60.23 -14.43 11.68
N PHE A 16 59.65 -15.27 12.54
CA PHE A 16 58.26 -15.68 12.39
C PHE A 16 57.38 -14.44 12.60
N LEU A 17 57.05 -13.75 11.51
CA LEU A 17 55.89 -12.88 11.47
C LEU A 17 54.68 -13.80 11.54
N ALA A 18 54.06 -13.90 12.72
CA ALA A 18 52.69 -14.35 12.85
C ALA A 18 51.83 -13.34 12.07
N SER A 19 51.61 -13.61 10.78
CA SER A 19 50.48 -13.04 10.08
C SER A 19 49.25 -13.49 10.85
N ALA A 20 48.52 -12.55 11.47
CA ALA A 20 47.15 -12.82 11.85
C ALA A 20 46.47 -13.35 10.58
N SER A 21 46.19 -14.64 10.56
CA SER A 21 45.36 -15.26 9.55
C SER A 21 44.06 -14.46 9.54
N CYS A 22 43.80 -13.72 8.46
CA CYS A 22 42.44 -13.30 8.18
C CYS A 22 41.64 -14.59 8.15
N SER A 23 40.70 -14.75 9.07
CA SER A 23 39.81 -15.91 8.99
C SER A 23 39.09 -15.87 7.64
N ALA A 24 38.83 -17.04 7.08
CA ALA A 24 38.11 -17.17 5.84
C ALA A 24 36.72 -16.56 5.98
N ASP A 25 36.17 -16.10 4.87
CA ASP A 25 34.77 -15.70 4.82
C ASP A 25 33.87 -16.91 5.10
N GLN A 26 32.79 -16.69 5.85
CA GLN A 26 31.79 -17.72 6.08
C GLN A 26 30.51 -17.38 5.33
N TYR A 27 29.99 -18.35 4.60
CA TYR A 27 28.83 -18.21 3.74
C TYR A 27 27.69 -19.00 4.34
N TRP A 28 26.54 -18.33 4.49
CA TRP A 28 25.30 -19.04 4.72
C TRP A 28 24.91 -19.79 3.45
N ASP A 29 24.75 -21.10 3.55
CA ASP A 29 24.30 -21.96 2.45
C ASP A 29 22.98 -22.68 2.74
N GLY A 30 22.51 -22.65 4.00
CA GLY A 30 21.26 -23.28 4.40
C GLY A 30 21.24 -24.81 4.21
N GLY A 31 22.41 -25.47 4.20
CA GLY A 31 22.52 -26.91 3.95
C GLY A 31 21.90 -27.83 5.02
N GLY A 32 21.54 -27.29 6.18
CA GLY A 32 20.97 -28.04 7.30
C GLY A 32 19.47 -28.31 7.19
N SER A 33 18.94 -29.04 8.17
CA SER A 33 17.51 -29.39 8.25
C SER A 33 16.65 -28.31 8.92
N ASN A 34 17.23 -27.16 9.27
CA ASN A 34 16.59 -26.06 9.97
C ASN A 34 17.34 -24.76 9.64
N ASP A 35 16.75 -23.62 9.98
CA ASP A 35 17.32 -22.29 9.68
C ASP A 35 18.23 -21.75 10.79
N LEU A 36 18.62 -22.54 11.79
CA LEU A 36 19.30 -22.02 12.97
C LEU A 36 20.71 -21.53 12.64
N TYR A 37 21.06 -20.32 13.07
CA TYR A 37 22.42 -19.77 12.94
C TYR A 37 23.48 -20.69 13.56
N THR A 38 23.12 -21.35 14.67
CA THR A 38 24.01 -22.21 15.47
C THR A 38 24.13 -23.64 14.96
N ASN A 39 23.43 -23.99 13.89
CA ASN A 39 23.61 -25.27 13.21
C ASN A 39 24.73 -25.12 12.17
N SER A 40 25.85 -25.80 12.39
CA SER A 40 27.03 -25.65 11.53
C SER A 40 26.78 -26.12 10.10
N ALA A 41 25.82 -27.04 9.88
CA ALA A 41 25.44 -27.53 8.55
C ALA A 41 24.74 -26.48 7.66
N ASN A 42 24.44 -25.29 8.19
CA ASN A 42 23.89 -24.16 7.42
C ASN A 42 24.97 -23.19 6.92
N TRP A 43 26.23 -23.50 7.21
CA TRP A 43 27.38 -22.71 6.85
C TRP A 43 28.29 -23.53 5.95
N ASP A 44 28.99 -22.83 5.07
CA ASP A 44 29.99 -23.44 4.21
C ASP A 44 31.02 -24.24 5.04
N TYR A 45 31.39 -25.40 4.49
CA TYR A 45 32.27 -26.37 5.15
C TYR A 45 31.72 -26.99 6.45
N ASP A 46 30.43 -26.86 6.71
CA ASP A 46 29.75 -27.35 7.92
C ASP A 46 30.36 -26.79 9.22
N THR A 47 30.91 -25.57 9.18
CA THR A 47 31.58 -24.91 10.32
C THR A 47 30.88 -23.64 10.77
N LEU A 48 30.76 -23.44 12.09
CA LEU A 48 30.21 -22.18 12.60
C LEU A 48 31.21 -21.04 12.41
N PRO A 49 30.71 -19.82 12.12
CA PRO A 49 31.55 -18.64 12.13
C PRO A 49 32.23 -18.44 13.47
N ALA A 50 33.55 -18.25 13.44
CA ALA A 50 34.32 -17.95 14.64
C ALA A 50 34.11 -16.49 15.11
N TYR A 51 34.69 -16.19 16.28
CA TYR A 51 34.65 -14.86 16.87
C TYR A 51 35.24 -13.81 15.91
N GLU A 52 34.49 -12.71 15.69
CA GLU A 52 34.87 -11.59 14.83
C GLU A 52 35.14 -11.96 13.35
N GLU A 53 34.48 -13.00 12.84
CA GLU A 53 34.52 -13.33 11.41
C GLU A 53 33.59 -12.48 10.55
N ARG A 54 33.87 -12.46 9.24
CA ARG A 54 32.98 -11.87 8.25
C ARG A 54 32.03 -12.96 7.75
N ILE A 55 30.73 -12.67 7.81
CA ILE A 55 29.68 -13.55 7.29
C ILE A 55 29.02 -12.95 6.04
N LEU A 56 28.65 -13.81 5.10
CA LEU A 56 27.94 -13.47 3.87
C LEU A 56 26.60 -14.23 3.81
N LEU A 57 25.53 -13.47 3.59
CA LEU A 57 24.15 -13.95 3.49
C LEU A 57 23.70 -13.72 2.04
N GLN A 58 24.03 -14.68 1.17
CA GLN A 58 23.82 -14.59 -0.29
C GLN A 58 22.97 -15.74 -0.84
N GLU A 59 22.57 -16.71 -0.01
CA GLU A 59 21.76 -17.84 -0.46
C GLU A 59 20.38 -17.37 -0.97
N PRO A 60 19.95 -17.76 -2.18
CA PRO A 60 18.60 -17.48 -2.67
C PRO A 60 17.51 -17.94 -1.70
N ASN A 61 16.68 -17.01 -1.21
CA ASN A 61 15.68 -17.25 -0.19
C ASN A 61 16.25 -17.77 1.14
N GLY A 62 17.52 -17.43 1.44
CA GLY A 62 18.19 -17.85 2.66
C GLY A 62 17.47 -17.34 3.91
N LEU A 63 17.08 -18.28 4.79
CA LEU A 63 16.45 -18.00 6.07
C LEU A 63 17.44 -18.28 7.19
N ILE A 64 17.66 -17.29 8.06
CA ILE A 64 18.57 -17.38 9.21
C ILE A 64 17.77 -17.07 10.48
N LEU A 65 17.77 -17.99 11.42
CA LEU A 65 17.05 -17.89 12.68
C LEU A 65 18.04 -17.80 13.85
N VAL A 66 17.88 -16.74 14.65
CA VAL A 66 18.55 -16.52 15.92
C VAL A 66 17.53 -16.60 17.05
N GLN A 67 17.84 -17.38 18.08
CA GLN A 67 16.95 -17.66 19.20
C GLN A 67 17.61 -17.36 20.54
N THR A 68 16.80 -17.36 21.59
CA THR A 68 17.24 -17.19 22.98
C THR A 68 18.45 -18.07 23.33
N GLY A 69 19.49 -17.46 23.90
CA GLY A 69 20.73 -18.13 24.26
C GLY A 69 21.80 -18.13 23.16
N ASN A 70 21.46 -17.73 21.93
CA ASN A 70 22.47 -17.47 20.90
C ASN A 70 23.16 -16.12 21.18
N ASN A 71 24.49 -16.09 21.08
CA ASN A 71 25.29 -14.88 21.23
C ASN A 71 26.25 -14.78 20.05
N LEU A 72 25.94 -13.89 19.11
CA LEU A 72 26.63 -13.75 17.84
C LEU A 72 27.62 -12.58 17.92
N THR A 73 28.84 -12.78 17.45
CA THR A 73 29.86 -11.73 17.42
C THR A 73 30.57 -11.62 16.06
N PRO A 74 29.84 -11.52 14.93
CA PRO A 74 30.46 -11.35 13.62
C PRO A 74 31.08 -9.95 13.52
N ARG A 75 32.27 -9.84 12.94
CA ARG A 75 32.89 -8.53 12.67
C ARG A 75 32.18 -7.79 11.55
N LYS A 76 31.83 -8.48 10.45
CA LYS A 76 31.13 -7.88 9.29
C LYS A 76 29.99 -8.79 8.88
N ILE A 77 28.86 -8.18 8.51
CA ILE A 77 27.69 -8.90 8.02
C ILE A 77 27.33 -8.31 6.67
N LEU A 78 27.30 -9.16 5.65
CA LEU A 78 27.05 -8.77 4.28
C LEU A 78 25.87 -9.57 3.76
N GLY A 79 24.72 -8.91 3.53
CA GLY A 79 23.64 -9.50 2.74
C GLY A 79 24.00 -9.61 1.26
N PRO A 80 23.03 -9.80 0.36
CA PRO A 80 23.28 -10.09 -1.04
C PRO A 80 24.29 -9.11 -1.65
N VAL A 81 25.42 -9.63 -2.14
CA VAL A 81 26.61 -8.95 -2.65
C VAL A 81 26.70 -8.99 -4.18
N TYR A 82 26.05 -9.97 -4.83
CA TYR A 82 26.03 -10.12 -6.29
C TYR A 82 24.69 -9.71 -6.89
N ASN A 83 24.68 -9.31 -8.16
CA ASN A 83 23.50 -8.82 -8.89
C ASN A 83 22.56 -9.97 -9.28
N ASP A 84 22.01 -10.62 -8.27
CA ASP A 84 21.10 -11.74 -8.38
C ASP A 84 19.84 -11.32 -7.60
N ASP A 85 18.64 -11.51 -8.17
CA ASP A 85 17.35 -11.18 -7.53
C ASP A 85 17.08 -12.09 -6.31
N VAL A 86 17.91 -11.92 -5.29
CA VAL A 86 18.06 -12.79 -4.13
C VAL A 86 17.55 -12.06 -2.90
N THR A 87 16.69 -12.74 -2.15
CA THR A 87 16.25 -12.30 -0.83
C THR A 87 16.93 -13.14 0.25
N THR A 88 17.50 -12.50 1.27
CA THR A 88 17.92 -13.17 2.51
C THR A 88 17.24 -12.55 3.72
N THR A 89 16.85 -13.40 4.66
CA THR A 89 16.09 -13.01 5.85
C THR A 89 16.78 -13.49 7.11
N MET A 90 17.18 -12.56 7.98
CA MET A 90 17.69 -12.87 9.32
C MET A 90 16.65 -12.49 10.38
N THR A 91 16.17 -13.47 11.13
CA THR A 91 15.11 -13.31 12.12
C THR A 91 15.63 -13.61 13.53
N PHE A 92 15.45 -12.64 14.43
CA PHE A 92 15.79 -12.71 15.84
C PHE A 92 14.52 -12.88 16.67
N THR A 93 14.31 -14.09 17.16
CA THR A 93 13.23 -14.43 18.12
C THR A 93 13.70 -14.38 19.58
N GLY A 94 15.01 -14.25 19.79
CA GLY A 94 15.72 -14.03 21.04
C GLY A 94 17.23 -13.94 20.79
N GLY A 95 18.04 -13.87 21.84
CA GLY A 95 19.50 -13.90 21.75
C GLY A 95 20.12 -12.52 21.53
N SER A 96 21.44 -12.47 21.34
CA SER A 96 22.18 -11.22 21.17
C SER A 96 23.09 -11.25 19.95
N LEU A 97 23.35 -10.07 19.39
CA LEU A 97 24.34 -9.86 18.33
C LEU A 97 25.19 -8.65 18.67
N THR A 98 26.52 -8.80 18.61
CA THR A 98 27.47 -7.69 18.70
C THR A 98 28.33 -7.63 17.44
N ASN A 99 28.01 -6.70 16.54
CA ASN A 99 28.76 -6.43 15.33
C ASN A 99 29.71 -5.24 15.52
N THR A 100 31.01 -5.51 15.43
CA THR A 100 32.07 -4.51 15.69
C THR A 100 32.49 -3.70 14.46
N SER A 101 31.87 -3.93 13.29
CA SER A 101 32.17 -3.18 12.06
C SER A 101 30.92 -2.78 11.28
N TYR A 102 30.79 -3.20 10.01
CA TYR A 102 29.64 -2.80 9.19
C TYR A 102 28.75 -4.00 8.93
N TRP A 103 27.44 -3.75 9.10
CA TRP A 103 26.38 -4.59 8.60
C TRP A 103 25.74 -3.89 7.40
N ILE A 104 25.86 -4.50 6.22
CA ILE A 104 25.18 -4.03 5.01
C ILE A 104 24.12 -5.06 4.63
N ALA A 105 22.85 -4.69 4.74
CA ALA A 105 21.73 -5.62 4.58
C ALA A 105 21.55 -6.12 3.13
N ALA A 106 21.87 -5.29 2.14
CA ALA A 106 21.95 -5.66 0.73
C ALA A 106 22.93 -4.73 0.01
N GLN A 107 23.74 -5.25 -0.90
CA GLN A 107 24.89 -4.56 -1.49
C GLN A 107 24.87 -4.44 -3.01
N SER A 108 23.91 -5.06 -3.67
CA SER A 108 23.84 -5.21 -5.11
C SER A 108 22.43 -5.00 -5.64
N ASN A 109 22.34 -4.66 -6.92
CA ASN A 109 21.08 -4.43 -7.60
C ASN A 109 20.25 -5.73 -7.64
N GLY A 110 18.97 -5.66 -7.26
CA GLY A 110 18.08 -6.82 -7.15
C GLY A 110 18.19 -7.58 -5.83
N GLY A 111 19.26 -7.38 -5.05
CA GLY A 111 19.43 -7.98 -3.73
C GLY A 111 18.47 -7.39 -2.70
N LYS A 112 17.82 -8.23 -1.88
CA LYS A 112 16.93 -7.85 -0.79
C LYS A 112 17.39 -8.44 0.54
N GLY A 113 17.67 -7.58 1.51
CA GLY A 113 17.99 -7.97 2.89
C GLY A 113 16.84 -7.71 3.83
N VAL A 114 16.40 -8.71 4.58
CA VAL A 114 15.34 -8.57 5.58
C VAL A 114 15.89 -8.90 6.96
N ILE A 115 15.68 -8.01 7.92
CA ILE A 115 16.06 -8.20 9.31
C ILE A 115 14.78 -8.09 10.15
N ASN A 116 14.43 -9.15 10.86
CA ASN A 116 13.26 -9.17 11.73
C ASN A 116 13.71 -9.31 13.19
N VAL A 117 13.23 -8.43 14.06
CA VAL A 117 13.45 -8.47 15.51
C VAL A 117 12.10 -8.59 16.20
N THR A 118 11.82 -9.79 16.71
CA THR A 118 10.50 -10.17 17.24
C THR A 118 10.53 -10.62 18.69
N GLY A 119 11.71 -11.02 19.20
CA GLY A 119 11.91 -11.36 20.61
C GLY A 119 12.09 -10.13 21.49
N SER A 120 11.43 -10.12 22.65
CA SER A 120 11.62 -9.06 23.66
C SER A 120 13.00 -9.08 24.34
N THR A 121 13.70 -10.22 24.28
CA THR A 121 15.05 -10.41 24.80
C THR A 121 16.10 -10.38 23.69
N CYS A 122 15.81 -9.70 22.58
CA CYS A 122 16.76 -9.50 21.49
C CYS A 122 17.55 -8.22 21.73
N ASP A 123 18.87 -8.34 21.85
CA ASP A 123 19.78 -7.19 21.97
C ASP A 123 20.78 -7.20 20.81
N ILE A 124 20.56 -6.31 19.83
CA ILE A 124 21.39 -6.18 18.64
C ILE A 124 22.21 -4.90 18.77
N TYR A 125 23.52 -5.05 18.93
CA TYR A 125 24.49 -3.95 18.92
C TYR A 125 25.29 -4.03 17.64
N THR A 126 25.19 -3.01 16.80
CA THR A 126 25.98 -2.92 15.56
C THR A 126 26.64 -1.56 15.46
N ARG A 127 27.90 -1.53 15.03
CA ARG A 127 28.60 -0.26 14.86
C ARG A 127 27.97 0.53 13.70
N ASP A 128 27.97 -0.02 12.49
CA ASP A 128 27.29 0.60 11.35
C ASP A 128 26.19 -0.33 10.81
N LEU A 129 25.07 0.25 10.39
CA LEU A 129 23.98 -0.46 9.71
C LEU A 129 23.57 0.30 8.46
N VAL A 130 23.84 -0.31 7.29
CA VAL A 130 23.52 0.24 5.98
C VAL A 130 22.40 -0.60 5.36
N LEU A 131 21.24 0.00 5.19
CA LEU A 131 20.06 -0.67 4.65
C LEU A 131 20.00 -0.49 3.13
N GLY A 132 20.58 -1.43 2.38
CA GLY A 132 20.62 -1.40 0.92
C GLY A 132 21.65 -0.41 0.36
N GLN A 133 22.43 -0.82 -0.63
CA GLN A 133 23.32 0.04 -1.41
C GLN A 133 23.47 -0.54 -2.83
N ASN A 134 23.94 0.27 -3.78
CA ASN A 134 24.14 -0.06 -5.20
C ASN A 134 22.90 -0.69 -5.88
N GLY A 135 21.70 -0.16 -5.59
CA GLY A 135 20.44 -0.67 -6.13
C GLY A 135 19.79 -1.78 -5.28
N GLY A 136 20.41 -2.15 -4.16
CA GLY A 136 19.86 -3.11 -3.22
C GLY A 136 18.65 -2.56 -2.45
N SER A 137 17.83 -3.47 -1.95
CA SER A 137 16.69 -3.15 -1.08
C SER A 137 16.83 -3.77 0.30
N ALA A 138 16.30 -3.10 1.33
CA ALA A 138 16.36 -3.62 2.69
C ALA A 138 15.12 -3.33 3.52
N LEU A 139 14.76 -4.28 4.39
CA LEU A 139 13.71 -4.16 5.39
C LEU A 139 14.31 -4.42 6.78
N LEU A 140 14.07 -3.50 7.71
CA LEU A 140 14.36 -3.70 9.13
C LEU A 140 13.03 -3.62 9.89
N ASN A 141 12.54 -4.75 10.36
CA ASN A 141 11.31 -4.86 11.12
C ASN A 141 11.63 -5.06 12.61
N ILE A 142 11.23 -4.12 13.44
CA ILE A 142 11.38 -4.17 14.90
C ILE A 142 9.98 -4.20 15.49
N SER A 143 9.65 -5.32 16.13
CA SER A 143 8.36 -5.51 16.82
C SER A 143 8.55 -5.73 18.33
N ALA A 144 9.75 -6.08 18.75
CA ALA A 144 10.20 -6.13 20.13
C ALA A 144 11.74 -6.04 20.18
N GLY A 145 12.30 -5.97 21.39
CA GLY A 145 13.75 -5.95 21.62
C GLY A 145 14.40 -4.60 21.28
N LEU A 146 15.73 -4.61 21.25
CA LEU A 146 16.57 -3.45 20.99
C LEU A 146 17.44 -3.67 19.75
N VAL A 147 17.46 -2.66 18.87
CA VAL A 147 18.50 -2.49 17.85
C VAL A 147 19.25 -1.20 18.14
N GLU A 148 20.50 -1.32 18.56
CA GLU A 148 21.39 -0.21 18.83
C GLU A 148 22.45 -0.08 17.73
N VAL A 149 22.44 1.05 17.03
CA VAL A 149 23.45 1.45 16.05
C VAL A 149 24.36 2.51 16.66
N TYR A 150 25.45 2.07 17.28
CA TYR A 150 26.29 2.93 18.11
C TYR A 150 27.33 3.74 17.33
N GLY A 151 27.65 3.38 16.09
CA GLY A 151 28.58 4.12 15.24
C GLY A 151 29.99 4.28 15.81
N THR A 152 30.78 5.15 15.18
CA THR A 152 31.99 5.73 15.79
C THR A 152 32.02 7.23 15.48
N GLY A 153 32.87 7.99 16.17
CA GLY A 153 33.07 9.42 15.85
C GLY A 153 33.53 9.68 14.40
N SER A 154 33.93 8.65 13.66
CA SER A 154 34.31 8.68 12.23
C SER A 154 33.48 7.71 11.36
N GLY A 155 32.44 7.07 11.91
CA GLY A 155 31.62 6.04 11.27
C GLY A 155 30.45 6.61 10.48
N LEU A 156 29.64 5.71 9.89
CA LEU A 156 28.46 6.09 9.12
C LEU A 156 27.17 6.02 9.97
N GLY A 157 27.16 5.19 11.01
CA GLY A 157 25.98 4.98 11.87
C GLY A 157 24.87 4.22 11.15
N LEU A 158 23.63 4.66 11.32
CA LEU A 158 22.47 4.13 10.59
C LEU A 158 22.28 4.89 9.27
N ILE A 159 22.26 4.18 8.14
CA ILE A 159 22.00 4.77 6.81
C ILE A 159 20.79 4.11 6.14
N VAL A 160 19.84 4.93 5.69
CA VAL A 160 18.53 4.48 5.15
C VAL A 160 18.15 5.23 3.86
N PRO A 161 18.23 4.60 2.68
CA PRO A 161 19.16 3.52 2.34
C PRO A 161 20.61 4.04 2.27
N GLY A 162 21.57 3.20 1.90
CA GLY A 162 22.97 3.56 1.68
C GLY A 162 23.23 4.60 0.56
N ASP A 163 22.34 4.69 -0.43
CA ASP A 163 22.42 5.65 -1.54
C ASP A 163 21.06 5.86 -2.23
N SER A 164 20.94 6.90 -3.06
CA SER A 164 19.68 7.23 -3.75
C SER A 164 19.26 6.26 -4.88
N SER A 165 20.08 5.24 -5.20
CA SER A 165 19.69 4.19 -6.16
C SER A 165 18.98 3.01 -5.47
N SER A 166 19.03 2.98 -4.14
CA SER A 166 18.58 1.86 -3.31
C SER A 166 17.24 2.17 -2.63
N LYS A 167 16.61 1.16 -2.02
CA LYS A 167 15.37 1.33 -1.25
C LYS A 167 15.49 0.73 0.14
N ALA A 168 14.98 1.41 1.16
CA ALA A 168 14.98 0.85 2.51
C ALA A 168 13.76 1.28 3.32
N VAL A 169 13.19 0.33 4.06
CA VAL A 169 12.14 0.61 5.04
C VAL A 169 12.57 0.07 6.41
N VAL A 170 12.59 0.95 7.39
CA VAL A 170 12.64 0.59 8.81
C VAL A 170 11.24 0.71 9.38
N LYS A 171 10.73 -0.36 9.97
CA LYS A 171 9.40 -0.43 10.56
C LYS A 171 9.53 -0.78 12.03
N ILE A 172 9.12 0.15 12.89
CA ILE A 172 9.20 0.00 14.34
C ILE A 172 7.77 -0.06 14.85
N THR A 173 7.25 -1.26 15.02
CA THR A 173 5.87 -1.53 15.51
C THR A 173 5.82 -1.73 17.02
N GLY A 174 6.96 -2.13 17.57
CA GLY A 174 7.24 -2.30 18.99
C GLY A 174 8.75 -2.42 19.18
N GLY A 175 9.22 -2.45 20.42
CA GLY A 175 10.66 -2.39 20.71
C GLY A 175 11.27 -1.01 20.45
N GLU A 176 12.60 -0.97 20.43
CA GLU A 176 13.38 0.26 20.33
C GLU A 176 14.45 0.17 19.24
N LEU A 177 14.51 1.21 18.41
CA LEU A 177 15.67 1.53 17.61
C LEU A 177 16.42 2.67 18.29
N TYR A 178 17.70 2.49 18.53
CA TYR A 178 18.57 3.54 19.04
C TYR A 178 19.70 3.78 18.03
N ALA A 179 19.90 5.03 17.59
CA ALA A 179 20.98 5.34 16.64
C ALA A 179 21.75 6.60 17.04
N ASN A 180 23.08 6.48 17.18
CA ASN A 180 23.94 7.62 17.48
C ASN A 180 24.04 8.63 16.32
N GLN A 181 23.95 8.13 15.10
CA GLN A 181 23.99 8.91 13.86
C GLN A 181 22.97 8.33 12.87
N LEU A 182 22.30 9.21 12.13
CA LEU A 182 21.33 8.86 11.10
C LEU A 182 21.59 9.68 9.84
N THR A 183 21.66 8.98 8.70
CA THR A 183 21.63 9.59 7.37
C THR A 183 20.53 8.94 6.55
N MET A 184 19.67 9.74 5.91
CA MET A 184 18.61 9.23 5.03
C MET A 184 18.69 9.78 3.61
N TYR A 185 18.88 8.88 2.65
CA TYR A 185 18.84 9.18 1.21
C TYR A 185 17.42 9.06 0.66
N ASP A 186 17.23 9.35 -0.62
CA ASP A 186 15.94 9.12 -1.27
C ASP A 186 15.72 7.62 -1.45
N GLY A 187 14.46 7.17 -1.39
CA GLY A 187 14.13 5.73 -1.30
C GLY A 187 14.15 5.18 0.14
N GLY A 188 14.51 6.00 1.13
CA GLY A 188 14.56 5.62 2.54
C GLY A 188 13.35 6.05 3.34
N LEU A 189 12.84 5.14 4.16
CA LEU A 189 11.68 5.37 5.02
C LEU A 189 11.89 4.77 6.41
N ILE A 190 11.60 5.54 7.45
CA ILE A 190 11.40 5.03 8.81
C ILE A 190 9.92 5.24 9.18
N ASN A 191 9.25 4.16 9.56
CA ASN A 191 7.84 4.17 9.93
C ASN A 191 7.68 3.71 11.39
N ILE A 192 7.21 4.63 12.24
CA ILE A 192 7.00 4.40 13.67
C ILE A 192 5.52 4.10 13.89
N MET A 193 5.22 2.95 14.47
CA MET A 193 3.86 2.43 14.60
C MET A 193 3.64 1.87 16.00
N GLY A 194 2.39 1.84 16.44
CA GLY A 194 2.00 1.20 17.70
C GLY A 194 2.82 1.76 18.88
N THR A 195 3.55 0.88 19.56
CA THR A 195 4.39 1.23 20.72
C THR A 195 5.88 1.33 20.38
N GLY A 196 6.24 1.31 19.09
CA GLY A 196 7.62 1.44 18.64
C GLY A 196 8.24 2.79 19.00
N VAL A 197 9.54 2.77 19.30
CA VAL A 197 10.30 3.95 19.70
C VAL A 197 11.56 4.08 18.86
N PHE A 198 11.86 5.30 18.40
CA PHE A 198 13.16 5.64 17.82
C PHE A 198 13.85 6.73 18.65
N THR A 199 15.05 6.43 19.15
CA THR A 199 15.82 7.30 20.05
C THR A 199 17.16 7.69 19.43
N MET A 200 17.56 8.95 19.63
CA MET A 200 18.91 9.44 19.31
C MET A 200 19.47 10.28 20.46
N PRO A 201 20.79 10.19 20.76
CA PRO A 201 21.40 11.01 21.80
C PRO A 201 21.52 12.48 21.40
N GLY A 202 21.39 13.34 22.40
CA GLY A 202 21.43 14.80 22.29
C GLY A 202 20.13 15.41 21.75
N ASP A 203 20.13 16.73 21.62
CA ASP A 203 19.03 17.46 20.98
C ASP A 203 19.12 17.34 19.45
N LYS A 204 18.33 16.43 18.89
CA LYS A 204 18.26 16.12 17.45
C LYS A 204 16.95 16.59 16.82
N ARG A 205 16.15 17.40 17.53
CA ARG A 205 14.83 17.83 17.07
C ARG A 205 14.88 18.52 15.71
N SER A 206 15.89 19.36 15.44
CA SER A 206 16.04 20.04 14.15
C SER A 206 16.25 19.05 13.00
N LEU A 207 17.19 18.11 13.16
CA LEU A 207 17.50 17.06 12.17
C LEU A 207 16.27 16.18 11.89
N LEU A 208 15.64 15.67 12.95
CA LEU A 208 14.52 14.74 12.85
C LEU A 208 13.27 15.41 12.26
N ASN A 209 12.98 16.67 12.65
CA ASN A 209 11.91 17.44 12.01
C ASN A 209 12.18 17.70 10.52
N GLY A 210 13.44 17.83 10.12
CA GLY A 210 13.84 17.85 8.71
C GLY A 210 13.35 16.60 7.97
N TYR A 211 13.67 15.40 8.47
CA TYR A 211 13.24 14.15 7.85
C TYR A 211 11.72 13.90 7.93
N ILE A 212 11.06 14.33 9.00
CA ILE A 212 9.59 14.27 9.12
C ILE A 212 8.94 15.16 8.06
N SER A 213 9.40 16.41 7.92
CA SER A 213 8.87 17.34 6.92
C SER A 213 9.11 16.85 5.49
N GLY A 214 10.24 16.18 5.26
CA GLY A 214 10.58 15.51 4.00
C GLY A 214 9.89 14.16 3.79
N ARG A 215 8.97 13.73 4.68
CA ARG A 215 8.24 12.45 4.61
C ARG A 215 9.13 11.20 4.65
N LYS A 216 10.36 11.31 5.14
CA LYS A 216 11.30 10.19 5.31
C LYS A 216 11.11 9.49 6.66
N ILE A 217 10.61 10.20 7.66
CA ILE A 217 10.15 9.60 8.92
C ILE A 217 8.65 9.86 9.03
N ILE A 218 7.86 8.79 9.17
CA ILE A 218 6.41 8.84 9.26
C ILE A 218 5.90 8.03 10.46
N ALA A 219 4.65 8.27 10.86
CA ALA A 219 3.98 7.47 11.88
C ALA A 219 2.69 6.84 11.32
N GLU A 220 2.41 5.61 11.71
CA GLU A 220 1.28 4.79 11.24
C GLU A 220 1.12 4.86 9.71
N CYS A 221 2.16 4.45 8.97
CA CYS A 221 2.15 4.48 7.51
C CYS A 221 1.88 5.89 6.94
N GLY A 222 2.10 6.96 7.71
CA GLY A 222 1.86 8.36 7.33
C GLY A 222 0.49 8.89 7.70
N GLY A 223 -0.36 8.06 8.31
CA GLY A 223 -1.68 8.44 8.78
C GLY A 223 -1.71 9.15 10.13
N ALA A 224 -0.61 9.11 10.89
CA ALA A 224 -0.49 9.75 12.20
C ALA A 224 0.65 10.77 12.25
N THR A 225 0.59 11.65 13.26
CA THR A 225 1.68 12.58 13.57
C THR A 225 2.82 11.85 14.28
N VAL A 226 4.06 12.13 13.85
CA VAL A 226 5.26 11.75 14.59
C VAL A 226 5.42 12.69 15.79
N GLN A 227 5.39 12.15 17.00
CA GLN A 227 5.62 12.88 18.24
C GLN A 227 7.14 12.98 18.46
N VAL A 228 7.65 14.21 18.65
CA VAL A 228 9.08 14.48 18.90
C VAL A 228 9.25 15.03 20.30
N SER A 229 10.05 14.38 21.14
CA SER A 229 10.34 14.83 22.51
C SER A 229 11.84 14.87 22.78
N TYR A 230 12.29 15.77 23.66
CA TYR A 230 13.67 15.86 24.11
C TYR A 230 13.69 15.99 25.64
N ASN A 231 14.39 15.09 26.32
CA ASN A 231 14.37 15.01 27.79
C ASN A 231 15.59 15.69 28.47
N GLY A 232 16.48 16.32 27.70
CA GLY A 232 17.73 16.90 28.21
C GLY A 232 18.97 16.05 27.97
N ALA A 233 18.80 14.77 27.60
CA ALA A 233 19.87 13.87 27.19
C ALA A 233 19.65 13.31 25.78
N GLU A 234 18.42 12.97 25.42
CA GLU A 234 18.07 12.23 24.20
C GLU A 234 16.80 12.78 23.56
N THR A 235 16.71 12.64 22.24
CA THR A 235 15.52 12.93 21.44
C THR A 235 14.82 11.64 21.07
N THR A 236 13.52 11.56 21.34
CA THR A 236 12.71 10.35 21.14
C THR A 236 11.55 10.65 20.20
N LEU A 237 11.36 9.75 19.23
CA LEU A 237 10.24 9.74 18.30
C LEU A 237 9.26 8.61 18.63
N THR A 238 7.98 8.94 18.67
CA THR A 238 6.88 7.98 18.86
C THR A 238 5.71 8.29 17.93
N SER A 239 4.78 7.34 17.80
CA SER A 239 3.53 7.54 17.06
C SER A 239 2.47 8.20 17.95
N ALA A 240 1.71 9.16 17.40
CA ALA A 240 0.49 9.66 18.04
C ALA A 240 -0.69 8.65 17.96
N GLY A 241 -0.56 7.59 17.15
CA GLY A 241 -1.58 6.57 16.95
C GLY A 241 -2.88 7.09 16.34
N GLY A 242 -4.00 6.44 16.66
CA GLY A 242 -5.35 6.87 16.26
C GLY A 242 -5.81 6.42 14.88
N ILE A 243 -4.97 5.69 14.15
CA ILE A 243 -5.27 5.05 12.87
C ILE A 243 -4.70 3.62 12.87
N THR A 244 -5.35 2.70 12.16
CA THR A 244 -4.94 1.29 12.10
C THR A 244 -5.01 0.78 10.67
N HIS A 245 -4.07 -0.08 10.29
CA HIS A 245 -3.96 -0.66 8.95
C HIS A 245 -4.00 -2.18 9.04
N ASN A 246 -4.88 -2.81 8.27
CA ASN A 246 -5.07 -4.26 8.22
C ASN A 246 -5.01 -4.75 6.76
N ILE A 247 -4.70 -6.03 6.58
CA ILE A 247 -4.75 -6.70 5.28
C ILE A 247 -6.05 -7.50 5.21
N ALA A 248 -6.85 -7.22 4.18
CA ALA A 248 -8.09 -7.95 3.93
C ALA A 248 -7.91 -9.17 3.04
N ALA A 249 -6.93 -9.14 2.12
CA ALA A 249 -6.56 -10.26 1.28
C ALA A 249 -5.13 -10.08 0.74
N HIS A 250 -4.30 -11.12 0.86
CA HIS A 250 -2.94 -11.18 0.34
C HIS A 250 -2.53 -12.64 0.16
N ASP A 251 -1.73 -12.91 -0.87
CA ASP A 251 -1.07 -14.18 -1.18
C ASP A 251 -0.01 -13.88 -2.24
N ASP A 252 1.23 -14.31 -2.04
CA ASP A 252 2.38 -14.01 -2.90
C ASP A 252 2.18 -14.50 -4.36
N ALA A 253 1.27 -15.46 -4.59
CA ALA A 253 0.98 -15.97 -5.92
C ALA A 253 -0.02 -15.10 -6.72
N TYR A 254 -0.71 -14.16 -6.08
CA TYR A 254 -1.88 -13.50 -6.65
C TYR A 254 -1.84 -11.98 -6.57
N PHE A 255 -2.26 -11.35 -7.67
CA PHE A 255 -2.65 -9.95 -7.70
C PHE A 255 -4.08 -9.82 -7.17
N TYR A 256 -4.29 -8.92 -6.21
CA TYR A 256 -5.61 -8.50 -5.74
C TYR A 256 -5.83 -7.02 -5.99
N GLY A 257 -6.94 -6.65 -6.64
CA GLY A 257 -7.11 -5.29 -7.12
C GLY A 257 -8.54 -4.79 -7.20
N TRP A 258 -8.63 -3.47 -7.27
CA TRP A 258 -9.81 -2.73 -7.71
C TRP A 258 -11.11 -2.98 -6.91
N PRO A 259 -11.17 -2.76 -5.60
CA PRO A 259 -12.43 -2.93 -4.88
C PRO A 259 -13.56 -1.99 -5.38
N ALA A 260 -13.22 -0.80 -5.90
CA ALA A 260 -14.19 0.09 -6.53
C ALA A 260 -14.88 -0.48 -7.78
N ASN A 261 -14.32 -1.51 -8.41
CA ASN A 261 -14.93 -2.19 -9.54
C ASN A 261 -16.12 -3.06 -9.13
N GLU A 262 -16.12 -3.54 -7.90
CA GLU A 262 -17.11 -4.46 -7.37
C GLU A 262 -18.05 -3.73 -6.42
N GLY A 263 -17.79 -3.67 -5.12
CA GLY A 263 -18.70 -3.06 -4.16
C GLY A 263 -18.24 -3.18 -2.71
N ILE A 264 -18.92 -2.47 -1.81
CA ILE A 264 -18.79 -2.63 -0.36
C ILE A 264 -20.19 -2.53 0.26
N TRP A 265 -20.47 -3.40 1.23
CA TRP A 265 -21.74 -3.46 1.96
C TRP A 265 -21.45 -3.58 3.44
N LYS A 266 -22.39 -3.10 4.28
CA LYS A 266 -22.24 -3.14 5.73
C LYS A 266 -23.56 -3.40 6.44
N TRP A 267 -23.48 -4.12 7.56
CA TRP A 267 -24.59 -4.38 8.49
C TRP A 267 -24.08 -4.15 9.91
N GLY A 268 -24.35 -2.97 10.46
CA GLY A 268 -23.66 -2.52 11.67
C GLY A 268 -22.14 -2.41 11.43
N ASN A 269 -21.37 -3.30 12.07
CA ASN A 269 -19.92 -3.45 11.91
C ASN A 269 -19.53 -4.66 11.06
N GLU A 270 -20.48 -5.47 10.59
CA GLU A 270 -20.17 -6.49 9.58
C GLU A 270 -19.94 -5.80 8.23
N ILE A 271 -18.89 -6.15 7.51
CA ILE A 271 -18.49 -5.53 6.24
C ILE A 271 -18.16 -6.63 5.23
N VAL A 272 -18.66 -6.49 4.00
CA VAL A 272 -18.22 -7.28 2.84
C VAL A 272 -17.70 -6.33 1.76
N VAL A 273 -16.55 -6.64 1.18
CA VAL A 273 -15.96 -5.89 0.07
C VAL A 273 -15.59 -6.85 -1.06
N GLY A 274 -16.02 -6.55 -2.28
CA GLY A 274 -15.64 -7.31 -3.48
C GLY A 274 -14.39 -6.72 -4.14
N PHE A 275 -13.62 -7.54 -4.84
CA PHE A 275 -12.44 -7.13 -5.63
C PHE A 275 -12.10 -8.19 -6.69
N SER A 276 -11.14 -7.88 -7.57
CA SER A 276 -10.64 -8.81 -8.58
C SER A 276 -9.38 -9.52 -8.11
N ARG A 277 -9.21 -10.78 -8.51
CA ARG A 277 -7.97 -11.56 -8.34
C ARG A 277 -7.49 -12.11 -9.68
N ALA A 278 -6.19 -12.09 -9.92
CA ALA A 278 -5.49 -12.77 -11.02
C ALA A 278 -4.14 -13.32 -10.52
N ASN A 279 -3.42 -14.08 -11.35
CA ASN A 279 -2.05 -14.50 -10.99
C ASN A 279 -1.13 -13.28 -10.97
N TYR A 280 -0.25 -13.20 -9.98
CA TYR A 280 0.75 -12.14 -9.91
C TYR A 280 1.86 -12.36 -10.94
N LEU A 281 2.24 -11.30 -11.63
CA LEU A 281 3.43 -11.26 -12.48
C LEU A 281 3.94 -9.84 -12.49
N TYR A 282 5.11 -9.59 -11.91
CA TYR A 282 5.70 -8.26 -11.84
C TYR A 282 5.79 -7.61 -13.23
N ASN A 283 5.25 -6.40 -13.35
CA ASN A 283 5.29 -5.61 -14.56
C ASN A 283 5.59 -4.13 -14.21
N PRO A 284 6.81 -3.62 -14.46
CA PRO A 284 7.15 -2.24 -14.11
C PRO A 284 6.44 -1.20 -14.99
N ASN A 285 5.93 -1.61 -16.15
CA ASN A 285 5.32 -0.73 -17.14
C ASN A 285 3.77 -0.74 -17.11
N GLY A 286 3.17 -1.48 -16.17
CA GLY A 286 1.73 -1.67 -16.12
C GLY A 286 1.26 -2.31 -14.82
N HIS A 287 0.09 -2.94 -14.89
CA HIS A 287 -0.44 -3.73 -13.78
C HIS A 287 0.29 -5.06 -13.67
N SER A 288 0.67 -5.45 -12.45
CA SER A 288 1.49 -6.64 -12.19
C SER A 288 0.65 -7.92 -12.07
N TYR A 289 -0.01 -8.32 -13.15
CA TYR A 289 -0.81 -9.55 -13.21
C TYR A 289 -0.67 -10.29 -14.55
N THR A 290 -1.09 -11.55 -14.55
CA THR A 290 -1.28 -12.36 -15.76
C THR A 290 -2.52 -13.25 -15.65
N GLY A 291 -3.05 -13.68 -16.79
CA GLY A 291 -4.25 -14.52 -16.88
C GLY A 291 -5.56 -13.77 -16.65
N ASP A 292 -6.63 -14.54 -16.45
CA ASP A 292 -7.99 -14.03 -16.30
C ASP A 292 -8.29 -13.56 -14.88
N PHE A 293 -9.17 -12.57 -14.77
CA PHE A 293 -9.68 -12.11 -13.49
C PHE A 293 -10.88 -12.94 -13.03
N ILE A 294 -10.88 -13.25 -11.74
CA ILE A 294 -12.07 -13.69 -11.03
C ILE A 294 -12.49 -12.65 -9.99
N THR A 295 -13.78 -12.61 -9.67
CA THR A 295 -14.30 -11.82 -8.55
C THR A 295 -14.13 -12.59 -7.24
N MET A 296 -13.49 -11.96 -6.27
CA MET A 296 -13.36 -12.41 -4.89
C MET A 296 -14.10 -11.44 -3.96
N GLN A 297 -14.30 -11.83 -2.70
CA GLN A 297 -14.73 -10.92 -1.65
C GLN A 297 -14.00 -11.19 -0.33
N ALA A 298 -13.95 -10.19 0.54
CA ALA A 298 -13.50 -10.34 1.92
C ALA A 298 -14.61 -9.92 2.88
N TYR A 299 -14.81 -10.70 3.93
CA TYR A 299 -15.79 -10.46 5.00
C TYR A 299 -15.08 -10.08 6.30
N SER A 300 -15.64 -9.14 7.04
CA SER A 300 -15.22 -8.78 8.40
C SER A 300 -16.44 -8.73 9.31
N SER A 301 -16.36 -9.35 10.49
CA SER A 301 -17.41 -9.30 11.52
C SER A 301 -17.20 -8.21 12.57
N ASP A 302 -16.04 -7.54 12.57
CA ASP A 302 -15.57 -6.67 13.65
C ASP A 302 -15.21 -5.25 13.19
N GLY A 303 -15.80 -4.82 12.08
CA GLY A 303 -15.63 -3.48 11.52
C GLY A 303 -14.27 -3.29 10.86
N GLY A 304 -13.73 -4.34 10.23
CA GLY A 304 -12.52 -4.30 9.41
C GLY A 304 -11.22 -4.50 10.18
N ALA A 305 -11.28 -4.98 11.43
CA ALA A 305 -10.07 -5.32 12.19
C ALA A 305 -9.50 -6.67 11.73
N ASN A 306 -10.38 -7.65 11.52
CA ASN A 306 -10.04 -8.95 10.95
C ASN A 306 -10.88 -9.23 9.70
N TRP A 307 -10.30 -9.97 8.75
CA TRP A 307 -10.92 -10.29 7.47
C TRP A 307 -10.81 -11.77 7.13
N THR A 308 -11.79 -12.28 6.40
CA THR A 308 -11.81 -13.64 5.86
C THR A 308 -12.05 -13.56 4.35
N LEU A 309 -11.12 -14.13 3.58
CA LEU A 309 -11.24 -14.23 2.13
C LEU A 309 -12.30 -15.27 1.74
N GLN A 310 -13.11 -14.95 0.75
CA GLN A 310 -14.21 -15.79 0.27
C GLN A 310 -14.24 -15.84 -1.26
N TYR A 311 -14.58 -17.01 -1.81
CA TYR A 311 -14.83 -17.21 -3.24
C TYR A 311 -16.34 -17.29 -3.52
N PRO A 312 -16.96 -16.21 -4.04
CA PRO A 312 -18.37 -16.20 -4.39
C PRO A 312 -18.57 -16.76 -5.80
N SER A 313 -18.85 -18.07 -5.92
CA SER A 313 -18.94 -18.74 -7.22
C SER A 313 -19.99 -18.13 -8.16
N GLN A 314 -21.12 -17.65 -7.63
CA GLN A 314 -22.21 -17.05 -8.40
C GLN A 314 -21.85 -15.69 -9.01
N LEU A 315 -20.82 -15.01 -8.50
CA LEU A 315 -20.30 -13.79 -9.13
C LEU A 315 -19.38 -14.08 -10.32
N ASN A 316 -18.91 -15.31 -10.44
CA ASN A 316 -17.99 -15.77 -11.48
C ASN A 316 -18.69 -16.62 -12.56
N ASP A 317 -19.86 -17.16 -12.26
CA ASP A 317 -20.78 -17.67 -13.29
C ASP A 317 -21.46 -16.50 -13.99
N LEU A 318 -21.14 -16.29 -15.27
CA LEU A 318 -21.66 -15.18 -16.06
C LEU A 318 -22.90 -15.55 -16.88
N THR A 319 -23.48 -16.74 -16.62
CA THR A 319 -24.71 -17.20 -17.27
C THR A 319 -25.89 -16.33 -16.86
N ILE A 320 -26.43 -15.55 -17.80
CA ILE A 320 -27.53 -14.63 -17.54
C ILE A 320 -28.80 -15.41 -17.20
N LEU A 321 -29.41 -15.09 -16.06
CA LEU A 321 -30.67 -15.66 -15.61
C LEU A 321 -31.87 -14.90 -16.21
N PRO A 322 -33.04 -15.56 -16.34
CA PRO A 322 -34.27 -14.90 -16.74
C PRO A 322 -34.63 -13.73 -15.82
N LYS A 323 -35.20 -12.68 -16.41
CA LYS A 323 -35.72 -11.51 -15.70
C LYS A 323 -36.72 -11.92 -14.60
N HIS A 324 -36.72 -11.18 -13.50
CA HIS A 324 -37.65 -11.36 -12.39
C HIS A 324 -39.12 -11.32 -12.81
N SER A 325 -39.91 -12.25 -12.27
CA SER A 325 -41.37 -12.24 -12.34
C SER A 325 -42.03 -11.63 -11.09
N THR A 326 -41.27 -11.46 -10.01
CA THR A 326 -41.73 -10.89 -8.72
C THR A 326 -40.77 -9.80 -8.27
N ALA A 327 -41.32 -8.71 -7.72
CA ALA A 327 -40.55 -7.58 -7.22
C ALA A 327 -39.64 -7.99 -6.06
N LEU A 328 -38.40 -7.51 -6.09
CA LEU A 328 -37.46 -7.61 -4.98
C LEU A 328 -37.85 -6.66 -3.85
N ASN A 329 -37.72 -7.11 -2.60
CA ASN A 329 -37.76 -6.23 -1.42
C ASN A 329 -36.38 -5.60 -1.19
N LEU A 330 -36.20 -4.35 -1.57
CA LEU A 330 -34.91 -3.65 -1.52
C LEU A 330 -34.52 -3.17 -0.12
N THR A 331 -35.45 -3.21 0.84
CA THR A 331 -35.23 -2.83 2.25
C THR A 331 -35.08 -4.03 3.17
N TYR A 332 -34.91 -5.23 2.62
CA TYR A 332 -34.64 -6.41 3.43
C TYR A 332 -33.38 -6.17 4.27
N PRO A 333 -33.35 -6.49 5.59
CA PRO A 333 -32.25 -6.09 6.48
C PRO A 333 -30.87 -6.52 6.01
N ASP A 334 -30.78 -7.70 5.39
CA ASP A 334 -29.52 -8.32 4.93
C ASP A 334 -29.25 -8.08 3.43
N PHE A 335 -29.93 -7.09 2.84
CA PHE A 335 -29.87 -6.84 1.40
C PHE A 335 -28.52 -6.31 0.94
N ALA A 336 -28.00 -6.86 -0.15
CA ALA A 336 -26.93 -6.28 -0.95
C ALA A 336 -27.32 -6.29 -2.43
N PHE A 337 -26.92 -5.24 -3.15
CA PHE A 337 -27.05 -5.15 -4.61
C PHE A 337 -25.68 -4.89 -5.24
N LYS A 338 -25.38 -5.55 -6.35
CA LYS A 338 -24.10 -5.43 -7.06
C LYS A 338 -24.37 -5.20 -8.54
N VAL A 339 -23.60 -4.30 -9.16
CA VAL A 339 -23.61 -4.04 -10.60
C VAL A 339 -22.21 -4.21 -11.16
N ARG A 340 -22.10 -4.89 -12.30
CA ARG A 340 -20.87 -4.98 -13.09
C ARG A 340 -21.22 -4.97 -14.57
N ASN A 341 -20.68 -4.00 -15.32
CA ASN A 341 -21.03 -3.75 -16.71
C ASN A 341 -22.54 -3.54 -16.88
N TYR A 342 -23.20 -4.44 -17.61
CA TYR A 342 -24.65 -4.47 -17.84
C TYR A 342 -25.37 -5.54 -17.02
N ARG A 343 -24.71 -6.12 -16.01
CA ARG A 343 -25.26 -7.19 -15.16
C ARG A 343 -25.45 -6.73 -13.73
N TYR A 344 -26.43 -7.31 -13.05
CA TYR A 344 -26.60 -7.15 -11.62
C TYR A 344 -26.84 -8.45 -10.87
N TRP A 345 -26.53 -8.40 -9.57
CA TRP A 345 -26.79 -9.45 -8.60
C TRP A 345 -27.40 -8.83 -7.35
N TYR A 346 -28.07 -9.66 -6.55
CA TYR A 346 -28.50 -9.29 -5.21
C TYR A 346 -28.32 -10.43 -4.21
N SER A 347 -28.33 -10.08 -2.93
CA SER A 347 -28.26 -11.00 -1.80
C SER A 347 -29.29 -10.60 -0.74
N TYR A 348 -29.78 -11.59 0.00
CA TYR A 348 -30.61 -11.43 1.19
C TYR A 348 -29.99 -12.07 2.44
N ASP A 349 -28.69 -12.36 2.39
CA ASP A 349 -27.95 -13.07 3.43
C ASP A 349 -26.56 -12.42 3.64
N LYS A 350 -26.53 -11.08 3.59
CA LYS A 350 -25.32 -10.28 3.84
C LYS A 350 -24.18 -10.61 2.88
N ALA A 351 -24.52 -10.81 1.60
CA ALA A 351 -23.58 -11.21 0.54
C ALA A 351 -22.87 -12.54 0.79
N ALA A 352 -23.39 -13.42 1.67
CA ALA A 352 -22.89 -14.77 1.81
C ALA A 352 -23.16 -15.59 0.54
N THR A 353 -24.32 -15.39 -0.09
CA THR A 353 -24.64 -15.92 -1.42
C THR A 353 -25.20 -14.83 -2.32
N TRP A 354 -25.07 -15.02 -3.63
CA TRP A 354 -25.54 -14.06 -4.63
C TRP A 354 -26.53 -14.72 -5.59
N ASN A 355 -27.61 -14.01 -5.89
CA ASN A 355 -28.57 -14.33 -6.93
C ASN A 355 -28.26 -13.49 -8.18
N GLY A 356 -28.15 -14.13 -9.34
CA GLY A 356 -27.78 -13.50 -10.60
C GLY A 356 -26.68 -14.29 -11.33
N PRO A 357 -26.10 -13.73 -12.41
CA PRO A 357 -26.39 -12.40 -12.93
C PRO A 357 -27.76 -12.30 -13.60
N TYR A 358 -28.39 -11.15 -13.43
CA TYR A 358 -29.50 -10.69 -14.26
C TYR A 358 -29.01 -9.60 -15.21
N GLU A 359 -29.66 -9.48 -16.36
CA GLU A 359 -29.34 -8.44 -17.34
C GLU A 359 -30.08 -7.13 -17.02
N MET A 360 -29.35 -6.03 -17.09
CA MET A 360 -29.92 -4.68 -17.08
C MET A 360 -30.51 -4.35 -18.46
N PRO A 361 -31.54 -3.48 -18.55
CA PRO A 361 -32.06 -3.09 -19.86
C PRO A 361 -31.03 -2.31 -20.68
N THR A 362 -31.22 -2.32 -22.00
CA THR A 362 -30.47 -1.45 -22.90
C THR A 362 -31.08 -0.04 -22.83
N TRP A 363 -30.36 0.92 -22.25
CA TRP A 363 -30.81 2.31 -22.15
C TRP A 363 -30.67 3.09 -23.47
N GLY A 364 -30.53 2.39 -24.60
CA GLY A 364 -30.06 2.93 -25.88
C GLY A 364 -28.54 2.87 -26.07
N TRP A 365 -27.79 2.40 -25.07
CA TRP A 365 -26.33 2.23 -25.11
C TRP A 365 -25.90 1.04 -24.21
N PRO A 366 -24.73 0.41 -24.47
CA PRO A 366 -24.14 -0.55 -23.55
C PRO A 366 -23.66 0.16 -22.28
N ALA A 367 -23.64 -0.58 -21.17
CA ALA A 367 -23.20 -0.07 -19.87
C ALA A 367 -21.89 -0.72 -19.42
N ARG A 368 -20.94 0.11 -18.99
CA ARG A 368 -19.69 -0.30 -18.34
C ARG A 368 -19.74 0.09 -16.86
N SER A 369 -20.80 -0.31 -16.17
CA SER A 369 -21.06 0.17 -14.82
C SER A 369 -20.31 -0.60 -13.73
N ARG A 370 -20.16 0.06 -12.59
CA ARG A 370 -19.62 -0.48 -11.34
C ARG A 370 -20.65 -0.17 -10.25
N THR A 371 -20.63 -0.87 -9.11
CA THR A 371 -21.70 -0.74 -8.10
C THR A 371 -21.71 0.64 -7.46
N ASP A 372 -22.74 1.44 -7.76
CA ASP A 372 -23.14 2.64 -7.03
C ASP A 372 -24.68 2.73 -7.05
N TYR A 373 -25.31 2.63 -5.88
CA TYR A 373 -26.76 2.59 -5.74
C TYR A 373 -27.22 3.16 -4.40
N ILE A 374 -28.46 3.66 -4.38
CA ILE A 374 -29.13 4.11 -3.16
C ILE A 374 -30.56 3.57 -3.14
N VAL A 375 -30.87 2.75 -2.14
CA VAL A 375 -32.23 2.29 -1.86
C VAL A 375 -33.05 3.44 -1.25
N ASN A 376 -34.23 3.69 -1.81
CA ASN A 376 -35.15 4.73 -1.35
C ASN A 376 -36.39 4.17 -0.65
N SER A 377 -36.85 2.99 -1.02
CA SER A 377 -37.96 2.27 -0.39
C SER A 377 -37.85 0.77 -0.66
N SER A 378 -38.80 -0.04 -0.17
CA SER A 378 -38.85 -1.48 -0.44
C SER A 378 -38.93 -1.84 -1.92
N SER A 379 -39.37 -0.92 -2.79
CA SER A 379 -39.47 -1.14 -4.24
C SER A 379 -38.67 -0.13 -5.07
N SER A 380 -38.14 0.94 -4.48
CA SER A 380 -37.44 1.99 -5.21
C SER A 380 -35.96 2.07 -4.88
N MET A 381 -35.13 2.17 -5.92
CA MET A 381 -33.69 2.35 -5.84
C MET A 381 -33.20 3.20 -7.01
N LYS A 382 -32.22 4.08 -6.74
CA LYS A 382 -31.46 4.78 -7.77
C LYS A 382 -30.13 4.09 -8.00
N LEU A 383 -29.72 4.07 -9.25
CA LEU A 383 -28.49 3.48 -9.75
C LEU A 383 -27.68 4.59 -10.46
N PHE A 384 -26.38 4.63 -10.19
CA PHE A 384 -25.47 5.60 -10.80
C PHE A 384 -24.49 4.83 -11.67
N LEU A 385 -24.80 4.81 -12.97
CA LEU A 385 -24.26 3.89 -13.96
C LEU A 385 -23.36 4.64 -14.96
N VAL A 386 -22.62 3.91 -15.79
CA VAL A 386 -21.71 4.49 -16.80
C VAL A 386 -22.00 3.86 -18.15
N SER A 387 -22.23 4.69 -19.18
CA SER A 387 -22.35 4.26 -20.57
C SER A 387 -20.99 3.89 -21.16
N GLU A 388 -20.95 2.97 -22.12
CA GLU A 388 -19.70 2.56 -22.80
C GLU A 388 -19.36 3.42 -24.02
N VAL A 389 -20.34 3.82 -24.81
CA VAL A 389 -20.15 4.52 -26.10
C VAL A 389 -20.55 6.00 -26.06
N GLY A 390 -19.96 6.77 -26.98
CA GLY A 390 -20.28 8.16 -27.27
C GLY A 390 -21.34 8.36 -28.36
N PRO A 391 -21.62 9.63 -28.72
CA PRO A 391 -22.59 9.94 -29.78
C PRO A 391 -22.13 9.47 -31.17
N ASP A 392 -20.83 9.21 -31.35
CA ASP A 392 -20.27 8.50 -32.51
C ASP A 392 -19.84 7.10 -32.04
N ASP A 393 -20.41 6.06 -32.65
CA ASP A 393 -20.32 4.64 -32.24
C ASP A 393 -18.88 4.07 -32.13
N ASP A 394 -17.87 4.83 -32.55
CA ASP A 394 -16.46 4.41 -32.61
C ASP A 394 -15.59 4.89 -31.42
N ILE A 395 -16.09 5.76 -30.53
CA ILE A 395 -15.30 6.30 -29.40
C ILE A 395 -15.92 5.90 -28.06
N ILE A 396 -15.19 5.06 -27.31
CA ILE A 396 -15.46 4.79 -25.89
C ILE A 396 -15.19 6.07 -25.09
N ILE A 397 -16.23 6.68 -24.52
CA ILE A 397 -16.07 7.89 -23.71
C ILE A 397 -16.34 7.73 -22.21
N ASP A 398 -16.98 6.64 -21.76
CA ASP A 398 -17.48 6.51 -20.37
C ASP A 398 -18.24 7.77 -19.91
N ARG A 399 -19.58 7.70 -19.79
CA ARG A 399 -20.37 8.83 -19.26
C ARG A 399 -21.35 8.39 -18.17
N PRO A 400 -21.36 9.05 -17.00
CA PRO A 400 -22.20 8.64 -15.91
C PRO A 400 -23.65 9.13 -16.09
N PHE A 401 -24.62 8.27 -15.80
CA PHE A 401 -26.05 8.57 -15.82
C PHE A 401 -26.75 8.00 -14.59
N CYS A 402 -27.85 8.64 -14.22
CA CYS A 402 -28.74 8.18 -13.16
C CYS A 402 -29.87 7.36 -13.78
N ALA A 403 -30.07 6.15 -13.27
CA ALA A 403 -31.20 5.29 -13.58
C ALA A 403 -31.97 4.96 -12.30
N GLU A 404 -33.17 4.42 -12.43
CA GLU A 404 -33.96 4.01 -11.28
C GLU A 404 -34.82 2.78 -11.56
N THR A 405 -35.23 2.13 -10.48
CA THR A 405 -36.38 1.24 -10.43
C THR A 405 -37.34 1.75 -9.37
N SER A 406 -38.64 1.54 -9.57
CA SER A 406 -39.71 1.88 -8.63
C SER A 406 -40.61 0.69 -8.27
N ASP A 407 -40.33 -0.47 -8.87
CA ASP A 407 -41.13 -1.69 -8.82
C ASP A 407 -40.30 -2.93 -8.40
N GLY A 408 -39.22 -2.72 -7.64
CA GLY A 408 -38.40 -3.78 -7.07
C GLY A 408 -37.58 -4.52 -8.13
N CYS A 409 -36.91 -3.78 -9.02
CA CYS A 409 -36.09 -4.31 -10.11
C CYS A 409 -36.87 -5.11 -11.17
N LEU A 410 -38.20 -5.00 -11.21
CA LEU A 410 -38.98 -5.53 -12.33
C LEU A 410 -38.74 -4.69 -13.57
N ASN A 411 -38.57 -3.38 -13.46
CA ASN A 411 -38.20 -2.51 -14.57
C ASN A 411 -37.20 -1.46 -14.12
N PHE A 412 -36.40 -0.98 -15.08
CA PHE A 412 -35.52 0.16 -14.87
C PHE A 412 -35.78 1.24 -15.92
N SER A 413 -35.66 2.50 -15.53
CA SER A 413 -35.78 3.68 -16.40
C SER A 413 -34.53 4.55 -16.28
N THR A 414 -34.17 5.24 -17.35
CA THR A 414 -33.17 6.32 -17.30
C THR A 414 -33.81 7.59 -16.77
N LEU A 415 -33.12 8.30 -15.88
CA LEU A 415 -33.51 9.66 -15.47
C LEU A 415 -32.79 10.71 -16.31
N ASN A 416 -31.48 10.87 -16.10
CA ASN A 416 -30.67 11.83 -16.86
C ASN A 416 -29.17 11.54 -16.71
N TRP A 417 -28.38 12.15 -17.59
CA TRP A 417 -26.93 12.22 -17.44
C TRP A 417 -26.53 13.01 -16.19
N ILE A 418 -25.51 12.53 -15.48
CA ILE A 418 -24.97 13.21 -14.29
C ILE A 418 -24.03 14.35 -14.71
N THR A 419 -23.28 14.12 -15.78
CA THR A 419 -22.30 15.07 -16.33
C THR A 419 -22.70 15.54 -17.72
N PRO A 420 -22.11 16.65 -18.20
CA PRO A 420 -22.01 16.94 -19.64
C PRO A 420 -21.37 15.78 -20.41
N SER A 421 -21.46 15.82 -21.73
CA SER A 421 -20.69 14.88 -22.57
C SER A 421 -19.19 15.17 -22.38
N PRO A 422 -18.34 14.15 -22.25
CA PRO A 422 -16.91 14.35 -22.42
C PRO A 422 -16.66 14.93 -23.82
N HIS A 423 -15.70 15.84 -23.92
CA HIS A 423 -15.23 16.36 -25.20
C HIS A 423 -14.52 15.26 -25.96
N THR A 424 -14.84 15.03 -27.23
CA THR A 424 -14.31 13.90 -28.03
C THR A 424 -13.50 14.34 -29.25
N ASP A 425 -13.31 15.64 -29.43
CA ASP A 425 -12.62 16.16 -30.62
C ASP A 425 -11.19 15.59 -30.72
N TRP A 426 -10.72 15.43 -31.96
CA TRP A 426 -9.36 15.00 -32.29
C TRP A 426 -8.97 13.57 -31.85
N GLY A 427 -9.94 12.70 -31.55
CA GLY A 427 -9.67 11.31 -31.15
C GLY A 427 -9.08 11.17 -29.75
N VAL A 428 -9.25 12.21 -28.91
CA VAL A 428 -8.71 12.27 -27.57
C VAL A 428 -9.60 11.49 -26.59
N ASN A 429 -9.03 10.51 -25.90
CA ASN A 429 -9.74 9.67 -24.93
C ASN A 429 -9.92 10.41 -23.58
N ASN A 430 -10.90 11.30 -23.54
CA ASN A 430 -11.47 11.90 -22.34
C ASN A 430 -12.54 10.97 -21.77
N TYR A 431 -12.71 10.96 -20.44
CA TYR A 431 -13.77 10.15 -19.85
C TYR A 431 -14.26 10.68 -18.51
N TYR A 432 -15.53 10.37 -18.21
CA TYR A 432 -16.16 10.58 -16.91
C TYR A 432 -16.68 9.24 -16.39
N THR A 433 -16.13 8.72 -15.30
CA THR A 433 -16.41 7.33 -14.92
C THR A 433 -16.47 7.15 -13.41
N MET A 434 -16.87 5.95 -13.00
CA MET A 434 -16.87 5.47 -11.62
C MET A 434 -17.46 6.50 -10.64
N PRO A 435 -18.77 6.83 -10.78
CA PRO A 435 -19.43 7.67 -9.81
C PRO A 435 -19.38 7.03 -8.42
N SER A 436 -19.35 7.87 -7.39
CA SER A 436 -19.64 7.47 -6.02
C SER A 436 -20.61 8.47 -5.43
N THR A 437 -21.79 8.00 -5.02
CA THR A 437 -22.92 8.88 -4.76
C THR A 437 -23.45 8.77 -3.33
N VAL A 438 -23.83 9.90 -2.75
CA VAL A 438 -24.46 9.99 -1.44
C VAL A 438 -25.83 10.67 -1.54
N LYS A 439 -26.77 10.21 -0.72
CA LYS A 439 -28.08 10.83 -0.53
C LYS A 439 -28.01 11.84 0.62
N ILE A 440 -28.45 13.07 0.37
CA ILE A 440 -28.49 14.12 1.38
C ILE A 440 -29.85 14.15 2.07
N ASP A 441 -30.91 14.14 1.28
CA ASP A 441 -32.32 14.11 1.70
C ASP A 441 -33.18 13.36 0.66
N SER A 442 -34.51 13.51 0.67
CA SER A 442 -35.43 12.80 -0.23
C SER A 442 -35.25 13.10 -1.72
N SER A 443 -34.75 14.28 -2.10
CA SER A 443 -34.58 14.69 -3.50
C SER A 443 -33.16 15.12 -3.85
N THR A 444 -32.29 15.30 -2.85
CA THR A 444 -30.92 15.76 -3.05
C THR A 444 -29.91 14.61 -3.01
N TYR A 445 -29.11 14.50 -4.07
CA TYR A 445 -28.00 13.54 -4.19
C TYR A 445 -26.75 14.27 -4.66
N ILE A 446 -25.59 13.77 -4.22
CA ILE A 446 -24.27 14.30 -4.59
C ILE A 446 -23.42 13.15 -5.09
N SER A 447 -22.83 13.30 -6.27
CA SER A 447 -21.99 12.30 -6.90
C SER A 447 -20.59 12.86 -7.15
N ALA A 448 -19.57 12.12 -6.73
CA ALA A 448 -18.18 12.39 -7.07
C ALA A 448 -17.81 11.58 -8.32
N ILE A 449 -17.20 12.23 -9.31
CA ILE A 449 -16.94 11.65 -10.64
C ILE A 449 -15.44 11.66 -10.92
N ARG A 450 -14.88 10.51 -11.30
CA ARG A 450 -13.52 10.43 -11.83
C ARG A 450 -13.51 10.99 -13.24
N LYS A 451 -12.65 11.96 -13.50
CA LYS A 451 -12.53 12.64 -14.79
C LYS A 451 -11.10 12.56 -15.33
N ARG A 452 -10.96 12.31 -16.63
CA ARG A 452 -9.74 12.58 -17.41
C ARG A 452 -10.04 13.58 -18.50
N ASP A 453 -9.22 14.61 -18.58
CA ASP A 453 -9.27 15.69 -19.56
C ASP A 453 -7.89 15.87 -20.20
N ARG A 454 -7.82 15.69 -21.51
CA ARG A 454 -6.60 15.89 -22.32
C ARG A 454 -6.78 17.01 -23.34
N ASN A 455 -7.73 17.91 -23.09
CA ASN A 455 -7.88 19.12 -23.87
C ASN A 455 -7.00 20.22 -23.24
N ASP A 456 -6.26 20.94 -24.08
CA ASP A 456 -5.69 22.23 -23.71
C ASP A 456 -6.68 23.34 -24.10
N VAL A 457 -6.66 24.45 -23.37
CA VAL A 457 -7.43 25.65 -23.70
C VAL A 457 -6.44 26.77 -23.93
N ASP A 458 -6.37 27.27 -25.16
CA ASP A 458 -5.45 28.35 -25.51
C ASP A 458 -5.84 29.67 -24.81
N GLY A 459 -5.00 30.70 -24.95
CA GLY A 459 -5.24 32.03 -24.37
C GLY A 459 -6.50 32.74 -24.87
N ASP A 460 -7.10 32.24 -25.96
CA ASP A 460 -8.29 32.78 -26.62
C ASP A 460 -9.55 31.96 -26.30
N GLY A 461 -9.43 30.87 -25.55
CA GLY A 461 -10.53 30.02 -25.11
C GLY A 461 -10.89 28.87 -26.06
N ASN A 462 -10.08 28.61 -27.10
CA ASN A 462 -10.28 27.48 -28.00
C ASN A 462 -9.74 26.19 -27.38
N ILE A 463 -10.41 25.08 -27.66
CA ILE A 463 -9.96 23.75 -27.24
C ILE A 463 -9.01 23.17 -28.28
N GLU A 464 -7.76 22.96 -27.88
CA GLU A 464 -6.71 22.36 -28.71
C GLU A 464 -6.29 21.00 -28.12
N PRO A 465 -5.82 20.03 -28.93
CA PRO A 465 -5.28 18.79 -28.40
C PRO A 465 -4.03 19.09 -27.56
N ALA A 466 -4.01 18.59 -26.33
CA ALA A 466 -2.87 18.66 -25.42
C ALA A 466 -1.54 18.27 -26.09
N ASP A 467 -0.55 19.15 -26.09
CA ASP A 467 0.82 18.83 -26.52
C ASP A 467 1.57 18.11 -25.38
N GLY A 468 1.67 16.79 -25.46
CA GLY A 468 2.66 15.98 -24.72
C GLY A 468 2.59 15.92 -23.18
N ASP A 469 1.91 16.86 -22.50
CA ASP A 469 1.97 17.02 -21.03
C ASP A 469 0.64 17.41 -20.36
N PHE A 470 -0.39 17.82 -21.12
CA PHE A 470 -1.72 18.10 -20.55
C PHE A 470 -2.58 16.82 -20.44
N ASP A 471 -2.33 16.00 -19.42
CA ASP A 471 -3.20 14.88 -19.04
C ASP A 471 -3.76 15.07 -17.62
N LYS A 472 -4.81 15.88 -17.55
CA LYS A 472 -5.43 16.33 -16.32
C LYS A 472 -6.41 15.27 -15.79
N LYS A 473 -6.16 14.73 -14.59
CA LYS A 473 -7.10 13.84 -13.88
C LYS A 473 -7.66 14.50 -12.65
N TYR A 474 -8.96 14.43 -12.48
CA TYR A 474 -9.68 15.10 -11.41
C TYR A 474 -10.77 14.24 -10.80
N ILE A 475 -11.23 14.70 -9.64
CA ILE A 475 -12.53 14.32 -9.08
C ILE A 475 -13.40 15.57 -9.02
N ASP A 476 -14.47 15.58 -9.80
CA ASP A 476 -15.49 16.65 -9.81
C ASP A 476 -16.71 16.22 -8.98
N ILE A 477 -17.43 17.19 -8.43
CA ILE A 477 -18.62 16.96 -7.61
C ILE A 477 -19.85 17.52 -8.31
N TYR A 478 -20.85 16.67 -8.50
CA TYR A 478 -22.14 17.00 -9.10
C TYR A 478 -23.26 16.84 -8.09
N ARG A 479 -24.29 17.67 -8.19
CA ARG A 479 -25.47 17.64 -7.33
C ARG A 479 -26.75 17.68 -8.15
N THR A 480 -27.74 16.95 -7.67
CA THR A 480 -29.15 17.10 -8.04
C THR A 480 -29.95 17.48 -6.79
N THR A 481 -31.02 18.24 -6.94
CA THR A 481 -31.99 18.57 -5.88
C THR A 481 -33.42 18.14 -6.22
N ASN A 482 -33.61 17.51 -7.39
CA ASN A 482 -34.89 17.09 -7.95
C ASN A 482 -34.91 15.59 -8.26
N GLY A 483 -34.26 14.78 -7.42
CA GLY A 483 -34.32 13.32 -7.52
C GLY A 483 -33.53 12.72 -8.69
N GLY A 484 -32.60 13.48 -9.29
CA GLY A 484 -31.77 13.03 -10.40
C GLY A 484 -32.26 13.44 -11.78
N SER A 485 -33.34 14.22 -11.87
CA SER A 485 -33.86 14.73 -13.16
C SER A 485 -32.93 15.75 -13.81
N THR A 486 -32.24 16.59 -13.04
CA THR A 486 -31.16 17.45 -13.53
C THR A 486 -29.98 17.48 -12.56
N TRP A 487 -28.78 17.67 -13.09
CA TRP A 487 -27.53 17.71 -12.33
C TRP A 487 -26.74 18.97 -12.65
N SER A 488 -25.98 19.46 -11.67
CA SER A 488 -25.09 20.61 -11.82
C SER A 488 -23.76 20.33 -11.11
N ARG A 489 -22.64 20.72 -11.72
CA ARG A 489 -21.33 20.68 -11.07
C ARG A 489 -21.30 21.73 -9.96
N ILE A 490 -20.92 21.33 -8.75
CA ILE A 490 -20.88 22.21 -7.57
C ILE A 490 -19.47 22.44 -7.01
N ALA A 491 -18.54 21.55 -7.34
CA ALA A 491 -17.12 21.73 -7.08
C ALA A 491 -16.33 21.04 -8.20
N GLN A 492 -15.24 21.67 -8.60
CA GLN A 492 -14.35 21.20 -9.65
C GLN A 492 -12.96 20.99 -9.05
N ASP A 493 -12.20 20.04 -9.60
CA ASP A 493 -10.79 19.82 -9.26
C ASP A 493 -10.58 19.58 -7.76
N VAL A 494 -11.54 18.92 -7.09
CA VAL A 494 -11.47 18.63 -5.66
C VAL A 494 -10.25 17.78 -5.34
N VAL A 495 -9.86 16.92 -6.27
CA VAL A 495 -8.60 16.19 -6.29
C VAL A 495 -7.95 16.44 -7.64
N VAL A 496 -6.64 16.70 -7.67
CA VAL A 496 -5.86 17.02 -8.88
C VAL A 496 -4.73 16.03 -9.08
N GLY A 497 -4.55 15.58 -10.33
CA GLY A 497 -3.37 14.84 -10.77
C GLY A 497 -3.39 13.34 -10.45
N GLN A 498 -4.52 12.77 -10.03
CA GLN A 498 -4.56 11.39 -9.50
C GLN A 498 -5.49 10.47 -10.28
N TRP A 499 -4.91 9.39 -10.81
CA TRP A 499 -5.55 8.33 -11.61
C TRP A 499 -6.40 7.35 -10.78
N ASN A 500 -7.39 7.84 -10.02
CA ASN A 500 -8.12 6.98 -9.09
C ASN A 500 -9.60 7.34 -8.93
N PRO A 501 -10.52 6.35 -8.80
CA PRO A 501 -11.92 6.65 -8.58
C PRO A 501 -12.20 7.15 -7.15
N PRO A 502 -13.24 7.98 -6.97
CA PRO A 502 -13.69 8.40 -5.66
C PRO A 502 -14.41 7.27 -4.90
N SER A 503 -14.33 7.32 -3.57
CA SER A 503 -15.33 6.69 -2.69
C SER A 503 -15.83 7.69 -1.67
N MET A 504 -17.14 7.96 -1.72
CA MET A 504 -17.81 9.01 -0.95
C MET A 504 -18.89 8.42 -0.06
N ILE A 505 -18.93 8.87 1.20
CA ILE A 505 -20.00 8.55 2.16
C ILE A 505 -20.49 9.80 2.87
N LYS A 506 -21.77 9.80 3.27
CA LYS A 506 -22.31 10.75 4.25
C LYS A 506 -22.04 10.19 5.64
N LEU A 507 -21.32 10.93 6.46
CA LEU A 507 -21.02 10.58 7.85
C LEU A 507 -22.27 10.76 8.71
N ALA A 508 -22.32 10.05 9.84
CA ALA A 508 -23.41 10.09 10.80
C ALA A 508 -23.67 11.51 11.37
N ASP A 509 -22.64 12.35 11.43
CA ASP A 509 -22.73 13.75 11.85
C ASP A 509 -23.17 14.72 10.73
N GLY A 510 -23.48 14.20 9.54
CA GLY A 510 -23.97 14.96 8.39
C GLY A 510 -22.87 15.48 7.45
N ARG A 511 -21.59 15.41 7.84
CA ARG A 511 -20.48 15.76 6.94
C ARG A 511 -20.37 14.75 5.79
N ILE A 512 -19.68 15.13 4.72
CA ILE A 512 -19.35 14.23 3.60
C ILE A 512 -17.86 13.88 3.66
N CYS A 513 -17.55 12.60 3.57
CA CYS A 513 -16.19 12.09 3.47
C CYS A 513 -15.94 11.56 2.07
N LEU A 514 -14.86 12.03 1.44
CA LEU A 514 -14.35 11.56 0.16
C LEU A 514 -12.98 10.92 0.37
N THR A 515 -12.80 9.70 -0.13
CA THR A 515 -11.56 8.93 -0.09
C THR A 515 -11.11 8.58 -1.50
N TYR A 516 -9.80 8.57 -1.75
CA TYR A 516 -9.20 8.33 -3.06
C TYR A 516 -7.77 7.82 -2.93
N GLY A 517 -7.29 7.09 -3.95
CA GLY A 517 -5.87 6.80 -4.10
C GLY A 517 -5.09 7.99 -4.64
N TYR A 518 -3.87 8.15 -4.17
CA TYR A 518 -2.91 9.17 -4.56
C TYR A 518 -1.68 8.47 -5.13
N ARG A 519 -1.48 8.59 -6.44
CA ARG A 519 -0.48 7.84 -7.22
C ARG A 519 0.78 8.64 -7.52
N GLY A 520 0.83 9.91 -7.11
CA GLY A 520 2.06 10.70 -7.05
C GLY A 520 2.83 10.48 -5.74
N ALA A 521 4.12 10.80 -5.72
CA ALA A 521 4.90 10.71 -4.49
C ALA A 521 4.44 11.77 -3.45
N PRO A 522 4.32 11.42 -2.15
CA PRO A 522 4.41 10.06 -1.61
C PRO A 522 3.11 9.29 -1.88
N ILE A 523 3.24 8.12 -2.50
CA ILE A 523 2.12 7.31 -2.98
C ILE A 523 1.33 6.79 -1.79
N GLY A 524 0.00 6.85 -1.87
CA GLY A 524 -0.84 6.19 -0.88
C GLY A 524 -2.32 6.52 -0.96
N ILE A 525 -3.00 6.58 0.19
CA ILE A 525 -4.45 6.82 0.29
C ILE A 525 -4.71 8.13 1.02
N ARG A 526 -5.74 8.86 0.59
CA ARG A 526 -6.10 10.19 1.09
C ARG A 526 -7.59 10.32 1.35
N ALA A 527 -7.93 11.33 2.15
CA ALA A 527 -9.30 11.74 2.39
C ALA A 527 -9.47 13.26 2.40
N LYS A 528 -10.66 13.74 2.03
CA LYS A 528 -11.13 15.11 2.25
C LYS A 528 -12.52 15.09 2.86
N ILE A 529 -12.81 16.08 3.70
CA ILE A 529 -14.09 16.23 4.38
C ILE A 529 -14.77 17.52 3.94
N SER A 530 -16.06 17.46 3.68
CA SER A 530 -16.91 18.63 3.42
C SER A 530 -17.97 18.75 4.52
N SER A 531 -18.14 19.97 5.05
CA SER A 531 -19.17 20.31 6.05
C SER A 531 -20.39 21.00 5.45
N ASN A 532 -20.39 21.28 4.15
CA ASN A 532 -21.41 22.06 3.45
C ASN A 532 -21.92 21.34 2.19
N ASN A 533 -22.15 20.04 2.30
CA ASN A 533 -22.72 19.21 1.24
C ASN A 533 -21.92 19.31 -0.07
N GLY A 534 -20.61 19.11 0.00
CA GLY A 534 -19.72 18.96 -1.17
C GLY A 534 -19.35 20.25 -1.90
N VAL A 535 -19.79 21.42 -1.41
CA VAL A 535 -19.48 22.72 -2.02
C VAL A 535 -18.03 23.12 -1.79
N THR A 536 -17.53 22.98 -0.56
CA THR A 536 -16.10 23.16 -0.24
C THR A 536 -15.57 21.96 0.53
N TRP A 537 -14.25 21.77 0.43
CA TRP A 537 -13.54 20.63 1.01
C TRP A 537 -12.38 21.12 1.86
N GLY A 538 -12.22 20.52 3.04
CA GLY A 538 -11.12 20.82 3.94
C GLY A 538 -9.77 20.30 3.44
N THR A 539 -8.74 20.52 4.26
CA THR A 539 -7.38 20.04 4.01
C THR A 539 -7.35 18.53 3.79
N GLU A 540 -6.52 18.09 2.85
CA GLU A 540 -6.28 16.68 2.59
C GLU A 540 -5.70 15.99 3.84
N LYS A 541 -6.32 14.88 4.23
CA LYS A 541 -5.83 13.95 5.25
C LYS A 541 -5.10 12.81 4.57
N ILE A 542 -3.93 12.47 5.09
CA ILE A 542 -3.17 11.29 4.68
C ILE A 542 -3.68 10.12 5.48
N LEU A 543 -4.07 9.04 4.80
CA LEU A 543 -4.42 7.77 5.45
C LEU A 543 -3.27 6.78 5.34
N ARG A 544 -2.53 6.80 4.23
CA ARG A 544 -1.25 6.07 4.04
C ARG A 544 -0.36 6.82 3.06
N SER A 545 0.95 6.76 3.20
CA SER A 545 1.93 7.39 2.29
C SER A 545 3.18 6.54 2.06
N ASP A 546 3.08 5.24 2.31
CA ASP A 546 4.15 4.24 2.27
C ASP A 546 4.02 3.27 1.07
N GLY A 547 3.30 3.68 0.01
CA GLY A 547 3.13 2.88 -1.18
C GLY A 547 4.41 2.81 -2.01
N ASP A 548 4.77 1.61 -2.49
CA ASP A 548 6.01 1.42 -3.26
C ASP A 548 5.85 1.77 -4.74
N ASN A 549 4.67 1.49 -5.32
CA ASN A 549 4.39 1.74 -6.73
C ASN A 549 3.02 2.40 -6.93
N TRP A 550 2.82 3.02 -8.10
CA TRP A 550 1.63 3.80 -8.40
C TRP A 550 0.36 2.97 -8.54
N ASP A 551 0.49 1.65 -8.72
CA ASP A 551 -0.62 0.75 -8.98
C ASP A 551 -1.36 0.38 -7.70
N ILE A 552 -2.04 1.38 -7.14
CA ILE A 552 -2.79 1.31 -5.87
C ILE A 552 -4.13 2.07 -5.96
N GLY A 553 -4.96 1.93 -4.93
CA GLY A 553 -6.15 2.74 -4.67
C GLY A 553 -7.46 1.99 -4.90
N TYR A 554 -8.34 2.58 -5.71
CA TYR A 554 -9.71 2.14 -5.97
C TYR A 554 -10.51 1.95 -4.68
N PRO A 555 -10.53 2.94 -3.78
CA PRO A 555 -11.06 2.72 -2.45
C PRO A 555 -12.56 2.46 -2.43
N ARG A 556 -13.02 1.83 -1.35
CA ARG A 556 -14.41 1.71 -0.92
C ARG A 556 -14.48 1.95 0.57
N THR A 557 -15.38 2.84 0.98
CA THR A 557 -15.41 3.38 2.34
C THR A 557 -16.77 3.19 2.99
N VAL A 558 -16.77 2.82 4.27
CA VAL A 558 -17.98 2.69 5.12
C VAL A 558 -17.71 3.22 6.52
N GLN A 559 -18.75 3.68 7.23
CA GLN A 559 -18.65 4.11 8.62
C GLN A 559 -19.14 3.02 9.58
N ARG A 560 -18.33 2.73 10.60
CA ARG A 560 -18.62 1.86 11.75
C ARG A 560 -19.65 2.50 12.67
N THR A 561 -20.25 1.69 13.54
CA THR A 561 -21.23 2.18 14.53
C THR A 561 -20.61 3.06 15.60
N ASP A 562 -19.30 2.96 15.82
CA ASP A 562 -18.53 3.80 16.75
C ASP A 562 -18.12 5.17 16.15
N GLY A 563 -18.54 5.45 14.91
CA GLY A 563 -18.23 6.70 14.21
C GLY A 563 -16.91 6.69 13.44
N LYS A 564 -16.04 5.68 13.63
CA LYS A 564 -14.83 5.51 12.82
C LYS A 564 -15.18 5.09 11.40
N VAL A 565 -14.25 5.33 10.48
CA VAL A 565 -14.39 5.02 9.07
C VAL A 565 -13.42 3.90 8.70
N VAL A 566 -13.90 2.94 7.91
CA VAL A 566 -13.10 1.88 7.29
C VAL A 566 -13.00 2.17 5.81
N THR A 567 -11.78 2.34 5.32
CA THR A 567 -11.49 2.59 3.90
C THR A 567 -10.67 1.41 3.38
N VAL A 568 -11.25 0.65 2.47
CA VAL A 568 -10.64 -0.55 1.85
C VAL A 568 -10.17 -0.21 0.44
N TYR A 569 -8.98 -0.64 0.05
CA TYR A 569 -8.34 -0.32 -1.24
C TYR A 569 -7.36 -1.44 -1.59
N TYR A 570 -6.88 -1.47 -2.83
CA TYR A 570 -5.71 -2.30 -3.15
C TYR A 570 -4.42 -1.50 -3.04
N TYR A 571 -3.32 -2.17 -2.67
CA TYR A 571 -2.09 -1.53 -2.27
C TYR A 571 -0.88 -2.42 -2.54
N SER A 572 0.32 -1.82 -2.50
CA SER A 572 1.61 -2.53 -2.51
C SER A 572 2.62 -1.72 -1.71
N THR A 573 3.56 -2.40 -1.08
CA THR A 573 4.67 -1.81 -0.32
C THR A 573 5.97 -2.52 -0.66
N LEU A 574 7.10 -2.02 -0.19
CA LEU A 574 8.38 -2.74 -0.34
C LEU A 574 8.39 -4.09 0.42
N GLU A 575 7.61 -4.16 1.50
CA GLU A 575 7.40 -5.36 2.31
C GLU A 575 6.54 -6.38 1.59
N ILE A 576 5.44 -5.93 0.99
CA ILE A 576 4.44 -6.73 0.29
C ILE A 576 4.27 -6.16 -1.12
N PRO A 577 5.18 -6.53 -2.06
CA PRO A 577 5.19 -5.97 -3.40
C PRO A 577 4.01 -6.42 -4.26
N GLU A 578 3.44 -7.59 -3.97
CA GLU A 578 2.24 -8.10 -4.60
C GLU A 578 1.05 -7.22 -4.22
N GLN A 579 0.27 -6.80 -5.23
CA GLN A 579 -0.93 -6.03 -4.95
C GLN A 579 -1.89 -6.83 -4.07
N HIS A 580 -2.20 -6.26 -2.91
CA HIS A 580 -3.05 -6.85 -1.88
C HIS A 580 -4.22 -5.92 -1.57
N ILE A 581 -5.27 -6.45 -0.94
CA ILE A 581 -6.35 -5.61 -0.40
C ILE A 581 -5.99 -5.20 1.01
N ALA A 582 -5.91 -3.91 1.25
CA ALA A 582 -5.66 -3.31 2.55
C ALA A 582 -6.90 -2.53 3.05
N ALA A 583 -7.02 -2.37 4.36
CA ALA A 583 -8.07 -1.61 5.02
C ALA A 583 -7.46 -0.67 6.06
N THR A 584 -7.89 0.59 6.05
CA THR A 584 -7.53 1.59 7.08
C THR A 584 -8.74 1.93 7.93
N ILE A 585 -8.60 1.85 9.25
CA ILE A 585 -9.60 2.30 10.23
C ILE A 585 -9.14 3.64 10.82
N TRP A 586 -9.94 4.70 10.68
CA TRP A 586 -9.54 6.07 11.02
C TRP A 586 -10.71 6.94 11.51
N THR A 587 -10.39 8.09 12.09
CA THR A 587 -11.39 9.06 12.58
C THR A 587 -11.55 10.23 11.59
N PRO A 588 -12.76 10.50 11.08
CA PRO A 588 -12.98 11.46 10.00
C PRO A 588 -13.07 12.94 10.38
#